data_AF-A0AA38PUU0-F1
#
_entry.id   AF-A0AA38PUU0-F1
#
_cell.length_a   1.000
_cell.length_b   1.000
_cell.length_c   1.000
_cell.angle_alpha   90.00
_cell.angle_beta   90.00
_cell.angle_gamma   90.00
#
_symmetry.space_group_name_H-M   'P 1'
#
loop_
_entity.id
_entity.type
_entity.pdbx_description
1 polymer ?
#
loop_
_entity_poly.entity_id
_entity_poly.type
_entity_poly.pdbx_seq_one_letter_code
_entity_poly.pdbx_strand_id
1 'polypeptide(L)'
;MDELNLKKSRTSKRFNAHDADIIIRSSDNVDFYVHKKNLEFSTGGFPPANLTSSNSNEVVALSESAATLEIMFQFVYPKRYPALHKLNFEALMLLAEAAEKYEVFALINSCEFYLRNFLNQHSLTILDFAARHDYRSIVEELAMILVDTPMTDLFDLPSTIFKPWSVYREKRMAEQPSHLVDGMLARTPGITSYHPRKSGLKAMLYQGP
;
A
#
# COMPACT_ATOMS: atom_id res chain seq x y z
N MET A 1 -38.53 9.68 18.88
CA MET A 1 -37.21 10.28 18.61
C MET A 1 -36.23 9.49 19.43
N ASP A 2 -35.58 8.53 18.80
CA ASP A 2 -34.69 7.60 19.48
C ASP A 2 -33.47 8.35 20.01
N GLU A 3 -33.34 8.37 21.34
CA GLU A 3 -32.10 8.72 22.00
C GLU A 3 -31.02 7.77 21.47
N LEU A 4 -30.18 8.30 20.58
CA LEU A 4 -28.93 7.70 20.14
C LEU A 4 -28.20 7.21 21.38
N ASN A 5 -28.22 5.88 21.54
CA ASN A 5 -27.48 5.13 22.53
C ASN A 5 -25.99 5.47 22.32
N LEU A 6 -25.53 6.52 22.99
CA LEU A 6 -24.13 6.97 22.97
C LEU A 6 -23.35 5.90 23.70
N LYS A 7 -23.02 4.81 22.99
CA LYS A 7 -22.20 3.73 23.52
C LYS A 7 -20.96 4.39 24.10
N LYS A 8 -20.77 4.23 25.41
CA LYS A 8 -19.56 4.66 26.09
C LYS A 8 -18.36 4.07 25.35
N SER A 9 -17.43 4.93 24.94
CA SER A 9 -16.21 4.48 24.29
C SER A 9 -15.43 3.55 25.21
N ARG A 10 -14.80 2.53 24.63
CA ARG A 10 -13.84 1.68 25.36
C ARG A 10 -12.48 2.34 25.28
N THR A 11 -11.63 2.17 26.27
CA THR A 11 -10.25 2.68 26.21
C THR A 11 -9.29 1.56 25.78
N SER A 12 -8.36 1.84 24.87
CA SER A 12 -7.30 0.88 24.51
C SER A 12 -6.46 0.58 25.76
N LYS A 13 -6.28 -0.71 26.07
CA LYS A 13 -5.39 -1.12 27.17
C LYS A 13 -3.93 -0.81 26.86
N ARG A 14 -3.58 -0.72 25.57
CA ARG A 14 -2.20 -0.51 25.15
C ARG A 14 -1.81 0.96 25.13
N PHE A 15 -2.76 1.84 24.79
CA PHE A 15 -2.58 3.28 24.68
C PHE A 15 -3.57 4.01 25.59
N ASN A 16 -3.21 4.08 26.87
CA ASN A 16 -3.96 4.73 27.93
C ASN A 16 -3.01 5.54 28.83
N ALA A 17 -2.25 6.47 28.24
CA ALA A 17 -1.29 7.27 28.98
C ALA A 17 -2.02 8.31 29.85
N HIS A 18 -1.64 8.41 31.13
CA HIS A 18 -2.25 9.38 32.05
C HIS A 18 -1.87 10.83 31.70
N ASP A 19 -0.70 11.01 31.09
CA ASP A 19 -0.15 12.28 30.61
C ASP A 19 -0.43 12.54 29.12
N ALA A 20 -1.38 11.81 28.53
CA ALA A 20 -1.82 12.05 27.16
C ALA A 20 -2.39 13.47 27.00
N ASP A 21 -2.00 14.13 25.91
CA ASP A 21 -2.43 15.47 25.52
C ASP A 21 -3.38 15.45 24.30
N ILE A 22 -3.73 14.25 23.81
CA ILE A 22 -4.73 14.03 22.76
C ILE A 22 -5.44 12.68 22.93
N ILE A 23 -6.74 12.66 22.64
CA ILE A 23 -7.54 11.43 22.54
C ILE A 23 -7.87 11.19 21.07
N ILE A 24 -7.48 10.04 20.55
CA ILE A 24 -7.88 9.57 19.23
C ILE A 24 -8.95 8.49 19.39
N ARG A 25 -10.07 8.62 18.66
CA ARG A 25 -11.16 7.64 18.65
C ARG A 25 -11.19 6.88 17.34
N SER A 26 -11.18 5.56 17.40
CA SER A 26 -11.38 4.69 16.24
C SER A 26 -12.84 4.69 15.74
N SER A 27 -13.06 4.18 14.54
CA SER A 27 -14.40 4.02 13.97
C SER A 27 -15.29 3.02 14.72
N ASP A 28 -14.69 2.08 15.45
CA ASP A 28 -15.35 1.14 16.35
C ASP A 28 -15.36 1.60 17.82
N ASN A 29 -15.26 2.92 18.03
CA ASN A 29 -15.50 3.63 19.29
C ASN A 29 -14.54 3.21 20.44
N VAL A 30 -13.25 3.07 20.11
CA VAL A 30 -12.17 2.87 21.07
C VAL A 30 -11.31 4.12 21.15
N ASP A 31 -11.11 4.62 22.37
CA ASP A 31 -10.29 5.79 22.68
C ASP A 31 -8.83 5.38 22.96
N PHE A 32 -7.92 6.10 22.32
CA PHE A 32 -6.48 5.99 22.45
C PHE A 32 -5.96 7.29 23.05
N TYR A 33 -5.43 7.21 24.26
CA TYR A 33 -4.81 8.34 24.96
C TYR A 33 -3.33 8.34 24.59
N VAL A 34 -2.94 9.25 23.70
CA VAL A 34 -1.60 9.30 23.08
C VAL A 34 -0.99 10.70 23.18
N HIS A 35 0.24 10.85 22.69
CA HIS A 35 1.01 12.10 22.79
C HIS A 35 1.16 12.77 21.43
N LYS A 36 0.79 14.05 21.33
CA LYS A 36 0.93 14.88 20.13
C LYS A 36 2.36 14.89 19.63
N LYS A 37 3.35 15.10 20.52
CA LYS A 37 4.78 15.10 20.17
C LYS A 37 5.26 13.84 19.43
N ASN A 38 4.69 12.66 19.75
CA ASN A 38 5.11 11.42 19.11
C ASN A 38 4.49 11.30 17.71
N LEU A 39 3.24 11.76 17.56
CA LEU A 39 2.58 11.86 16.26
C LEU A 39 3.32 12.86 15.37
N GLU A 40 3.56 14.08 15.85
CA GLU A 40 4.29 15.14 15.12
C GLU A 40 5.67 14.70 14.65
N PHE A 41 6.39 13.92 15.45
CA PHE A 41 7.72 13.46 15.10
C PHE A 41 7.72 12.27 14.12
N SER A 42 6.71 11.40 14.20
CA SER A 42 6.75 10.09 13.52
C SER A 42 5.82 9.99 12.31
N THR A 43 5.06 11.04 12.01
CA THR A 43 4.00 11.06 11.00
C THR A 43 4.01 12.38 10.24
N GLY A 44 3.56 12.38 8.98
CA GLY A 44 3.43 13.60 8.17
C GLY A 44 1.97 13.99 7.83
N GLY A 45 1.04 13.03 7.89
CA GLY A 45 -0.35 13.21 7.43
C GLY A 45 -1.38 13.50 8.53
N PHE A 46 -0.99 13.59 9.81
CA PHE A 46 -1.93 13.93 10.87
C PHE A 46 -2.36 15.40 10.78
N PRO A 47 -3.68 15.71 10.81
CA PRO A 47 -4.17 17.07 10.62
C PRO A 47 -3.63 18.03 11.70
N PRO A 48 -3.02 19.17 11.31
CA PRO A 48 -2.47 20.14 12.28
C PRO A 48 -3.54 20.77 13.18
N ALA A 49 -4.77 20.88 12.68
CA ALA A 49 -5.82 21.75 13.24
C ALA A 49 -6.28 21.38 14.67
N ASN A 50 -6.05 20.14 15.13
CA ASN A 50 -6.50 19.68 16.45
C ASN A 50 -5.33 19.38 17.41
N LEU A 51 -4.08 19.51 16.95
CA LEU A 51 -2.90 19.42 17.83
C LEU A 51 -2.65 20.73 18.58
N THR A 52 -3.15 21.86 18.08
CA THR A 52 -2.95 23.20 18.69
C THR A 52 -4.05 23.65 19.64
N SER A 53 -5.22 22.97 19.68
CA SER A 53 -6.23 23.26 20.69
C SER A 53 -5.70 22.86 22.07
N SER A 54 -5.57 23.84 22.95
CA SER A 54 -5.15 23.71 24.36
C SER A 54 -6.18 22.98 25.25
N ASN A 55 -7.23 22.42 24.66
CA ASN A 55 -8.26 21.68 25.38
C ASN A 55 -7.87 20.20 25.41
N SER A 56 -7.42 19.73 26.56
CA SER A 56 -7.06 18.32 26.86
C SER A 56 -8.20 17.30 26.66
N ASN A 57 -9.39 17.75 26.26
CA ASN A 57 -10.58 16.92 26.11
C ASN A 57 -11.04 16.78 24.65
N GLU A 58 -10.27 17.27 23.68
CA GLU A 58 -10.62 17.11 22.27
C GLU A 58 -10.41 15.66 21.81
N VAL A 59 -11.49 15.04 21.35
CA VAL A 59 -11.49 13.69 20.79
C VAL A 59 -11.43 13.80 19.28
N VAL A 60 -10.33 13.33 18.68
CA VAL A 60 -10.16 13.26 17.23
C VAL A 60 -10.65 11.90 16.73
N ALA A 61 -11.78 11.89 16.04
CA ALA A 61 -12.31 10.67 15.43
C ALA A 61 -11.60 10.35 14.11
N LEU A 62 -11.13 9.12 13.96
CA LEU A 62 -10.53 8.58 12.74
C LEU A 62 -11.41 7.47 12.15
N SER A 63 -11.24 7.19 10.85
CA SER A 63 -12.03 6.19 10.13
C SER A 63 -11.57 4.75 10.36
N GLU A 64 -10.37 4.57 10.88
CA GLU A 64 -9.70 3.29 11.04
C GLU A 64 -10.18 2.58 12.31
N SER A 65 -10.19 1.25 12.25
CA SER A 65 -10.55 0.41 13.39
C SER A 65 -9.52 0.50 14.50
N ALA A 66 -9.91 0.14 15.72
CA ALA A 66 -9.01 0.04 16.85
C ALA A 66 -7.85 -0.93 16.59
N ALA A 67 -8.09 -2.04 15.87
CA ALA A 67 -7.04 -3.01 15.54
C ALA A 67 -5.96 -2.40 14.64
N THR A 68 -6.35 -1.63 13.62
CA THR A 68 -5.44 -0.91 12.73
C THR A 68 -4.65 0.16 13.49
N LEU A 69 -5.36 1.01 14.25
CA LEU A 69 -4.74 2.09 15.01
C LEU A 69 -3.79 1.58 16.10
N GLU A 70 -4.10 0.46 16.75
CA GLU A 70 -3.23 -0.13 17.78
C GLU A 70 -1.89 -0.62 17.20
N ILE A 71 -1.88 -1.15 15.97
CA ILE A 71 -0.63 -1.49 15.29
C ILE A 71 0.09 -0.22 14.85
N MET A 72 -0.61 0.73 14.22
CA MET A 72 -0.02 1.98 13.73
C MET A 72 0.64 2.80 14.85
N PHE A 73 -0.04 2.99 15.99
CA PHE A 73 0.54 3.69 17.12
C PHE A 73 1.73 2.95 17.73
N GLN A 74 1.91 1.65 17.46
CA GLN A 74 3.14 0.98 17.88
C GLN A 74 4.37 1.41 17.05
N PHE A 75 4.18 1.84 15.81
CA PHE A 75 5.22 2.42 14.97
C PHE A 75 5.50 3.91 15.28
N VAL A 76 4.51 4.61 15.82
CA VAL A 76 4.63 6.03 16.25
C VAL A 76 5.43 6.20 17.54
N TYR A 77 5.47 5.18 18.39
CA TYR A 77 6.19 5.26 19.66
C TYR A 77 7.58 4.62 19.54
N PRO A 78 8.60 5.16 20.26
CA PRO A 78 9.96 4.64 20.24
C PRO A 78 10.06 3.31 21.01
N LYS A 79 9.56 2.24 20.40
CA LYS A 79 9.57 0.88 20.94
C LYS A 79 9.78 -0.13 19.80
N ARG A 80 10.00 -1.38 20.18
CA ARG A 80 10.12 -2.46 19.21
C ARG A 80 8.84 -2.60 18.39
N TYR A 81 8.97 -2.56 17.06
CA TYR A 81 7.83 -2.71 16.16
C TYR A 81 7.20 -4.11 16.28
N PRO A 82 5.87 -4.19 16.21
CA PRO A 82 5.17 -5.47 16.20
C PRO A 82 5.47 -6.20 14.90
N ALA A 83 5.45 -7.53 14.95
CA ALA A 83 5.64 -8.32 13.74
C ALA A 83 4.32 -8.40 12.96
N LEU A 84 4.36 -8.11 11.65
CA LEU A 84 3.16 -8.08 10.80
C LEU A 84 2.85 -9.41 10.11
N HIS A 85 3.73 -10.43 10.23
CA HIS A 85 3.58 -11.73 9.58
C HIS A 85 2.31 -12.52 9.95
N LYS A 86 1.62 -12.12 11.03
CA LYS A 86 0.37 -12.76 11.48
C LYS A 86 -0.89 -12.12 10.89
N LEU A 87 -0.75 -10.99 10.21
CA LEU A 87 -1.86 -10.33 9.55
C LEU A 87 -2.23 -11.11 8.29
N ASN A 88 -3.53 -11.29 8.07
CA ASN A 88 -4.04 -11.70 6.77
C ASN A 88 -3.97 -10.52 5.79
N PHE A 89 -4.26 -10.80 4.52
CA PHE A 89 -4.20 -9.81 3.47
C PHE A 89 -5.11 -8.61 3.74
N GLU A 90 -6.36 -8.83 4.18
CA GLU A 90 -7.30 -7.72 4.40
C GLU A 90 -6.82 -6.78 5.52
N ALA A 91 -6.33 -7.33 6.64
CA ALA A 91 -5.81 -6.52 7.73
C ALA A 91 -4.52 -5.77 7.34
N LEU A 92 -3.65 -6.41 6.54
CA LEU A 92 -2.42 -5.77 6.04
C LEU A 92 -2.75 -4.62 5.08
N MET A 93 -3.72 -4.79 4.18
CA MET A 93 -4.16 -3.74 3.26
C MET A 93 -4.76 -2.54 4.01
N LEU A 94 -5.64 -2.78 4.98
CA LEU A 94 -6.20 -1.71 5.82
C LEU A 94 -5.10 -0.96 6.59
N LEU A 95 -4.07 -1.69 7.05
CA LEU A 95 -2.93 -1.09 7.73
C LEU A 95 -2.05 -0.28 6.77
N ALA A 96 -1.83 -0.77 5.55
CA ALA A 96 -1.06 -0.07 4.52
C ALA A 96 -1.74 1.24 4.09
N GLU A 97 -3.07 1.22 3.84
CA GLU A 97 -3.82 2.44 3.53
C GLU A 97 -3.78 3.46 4.67
N ALA A 98 -3.88 3.00 5.92
CA ALA A 98 -3.72 3.88 7.08
C ALA A 98 -2.29 4.45 7.19
N ALA A 99 -1.27 3.62 6.93
CA ALA A 99 0.13 4.04 6.97
C ALA A 99 0.43 5.14 5.95
N GLU A 100 -0.09 5.01 4.73
CA GLU A 100 -0.01 6.02 3.67
C GLU A 100 -0.77 7.29 4.05
N LYS A 101 -2.04 7.15 4.45
CA LYS A 101 -2.90 8.28 4.81
C LYS A 101 -2.32 9.17 5.90
N TYR A 102 -1.67 8.56 6.89
CA TYR A 102 -1.06 9.28 8.01
C TYR A 102 0.45 9.49 7.83
N GLU A 103 1.02 9.03 6.72
CA GLU A 103 2.45 9.10 6.40
C GLU A 103 3.34 8.56 7.53
N VAL A 104 3.03 7.35 8.03
CA VAL A 104 3.83 6.65 9.03
C VAL A 104 4.95 5.87 8.33
N PHE A 105 6.02 6.57 7.93
CA PHE A 105 7.05 6.04 7.02
C PHE A 105 7.67 4.69 7.42
N ALA A 106 7.90 4.46 8.72
CA ALA A 106 8.43 3.17 9.20
C ALA A 106 7.42 2.02 8.98
N LEU A 107 6.13 2.32 9.10
CA LEU A 107 5.06 1.36 8.85
C LEU A 107 4.85 1.16 7.34
N ILE A 108 4.92 2.22 6.52
CA ILE A 108 4.88 2.14 5.05
C ILE A 108 5.91 1.12 4.53
N ASN A 109 7.17 1.28 4.92
CA ASN A 109 8.25 0.35 4.54
C ASN A 109 7.99 -1.09 5.02
N SER A 110 7.40 -1.24 6.20
CA SER A 110 7.08 -2.57 6.74
C SER A 110 5.93 -3.22 5.96
N CYS A 111 4.86 -2.48 5.68
CA CYS A 111 3.74 -2.95 4.89
C CYS A 111 4.17 -3.32 3.47
N GLU A 112 4.98 -2.48 2.81
CA GLU A 112 5.57 -2.77 1.50
C GLU A 112 6.28 -4.14 1.49
N PHE A 113 7.11 -4.41 2.51
CA PHE A 113 7.82 -5.67 2.62
C PHE A 113 6.86 -6.87 2.75
N TYR A 114 5.82 -6.75 3.58
CA TYR A 114 4.89 -7.87 3.82
C TYR A 114 3.88 -8.08 2.68
N LEU A 115 3.51 -7.03 1.94
CA LEU A 115 2.63 -7.13 0.77
C LEU A 115 3.23 -8.04 -0.32
N ARG A 116 4.56 -8.14 -0.39
CA ARG A 116 5.25 -9.04 -1.34
C ARG A 116 4.88 -10.51 -1.19
N ASN A 117 4.48 -10.93 0.00
CA ASN A 117 4.04 -12.31 0.25
C ASN A 117 2.71 -12.64 -0.44
N PHE A 118 1.97 -11.62 -0.88
CA PHE A 118 0.62 -11.75 -1.43
C PHE A 118 0.53 -11.43 -2.93
N LEU A 119 1.65 -11.09 -3.60
CA LEU A 119 1.64 -10.66 -5.01
C LEU A 119 0.98 -11.66 -5.94
N ASN A 120 1.18 -12.97 -5.72
CA ASN A 120 0.61 -14.01 -6.58
C ASN A 120 -0.89 -14.27 -6.33
N GLN A 121 -1.39 -13.93 -5.13
CA GLN A 121 -2.78 -14.23 -4.72
C GLN A 121 -3.71 -13.04 -4.90
N HIS A 122 -3.19 -11.82 -4.71
CA HIS A 122 -3.95 -10.58 -4.71
C HIS A 122 -3.36 -9.52 -5.65
N SER A 123 -2.77 -9.97 -6.76
CA SER A 123 -2.01 -9.15 -7.72
C SER A 123 -2.69 -7.85 -8.15
N LEU A 124 -3.97 -7.90 -8.53
CA LEU A 124 -4.69 -6.74 -9.04
C LEU A 124 -4.96 -5.69 -7.96
N THR A 125 -5.37 -6.13 -6.77
CA THR A 125 -5.59 -5.24 -5.62
C THR A 125 -4.28 -4.57 -5.19
N ILE A 126 -3.19 -5.32 -5.16
CA ILE A 126 -1.88 -4.77 -4.80
C ILE A 126 -1.36 -3.86 -5.92
N LEU A 127 -1.61 -4.16 -7.19
CA LEU A 127 -1.22 -3.31 -8.32
C LEU A 127 -1.91 -1.94 -8.24
N ASP A 128 -3.22 -1.92 -7.98
CA ASP A 128 -3.98 -0.69 -7.79
C ASP A 128 -3.40 0.14 -6.63
N PHE A 129 -3.21 -0.48 -5.48
CA PHE A 129 -2.62 0.16 -4.30
C PHE A 129 -1.22 0.71 -4.59
N ALA A 130 -0.34 -0.13 -5.16
CA ALA A 130 1.04 0.22 -5.44
C ALA A 130 1.15 1.37 -6.45
N ALA A 131 0.26 1.42 -7.45
CA ALA A 131 0.23 2.51 -8.40
C ALA A 131 -0.30 3.82 -7.80
N ARG A 132 -1.28 3.76 -6.90
CA ARG A 132 -1.81 4.97 -6.21
C ARG A 132 -0.78 5.63 -5.31
N HIS A 133 0.09 4.83 -4.69
CA HIS A 133 1.06 5.28 -3.68
C HIS A 133 2.52 5.27 -4.16
N ASP A 134 2.78 5.08 -5.47
CA ASP A 134 4.12 5.08 -6.10
C ASP A 134 5.10 3.98 -5.60
N TYR A 135 4.59 2.77 -5.32
CA TYR A 135 5.39 1.61 -4.94
C TYR A 135 5.99 0.95 -6.19
N ARG A 136 6.93 1.66 -6.84
CA ARG A 136 7.49 1.30 -8.15
C ARG A 136 8.06 -0.12 -8.21
N SER A 137 8.76 -0.54 -7.16
CA SER A 137 9.33 -1.89 -7.03
C SER A 137 8.25 -2.98 -7.10
N ILE A 138 7.12 -2.79 -6.40
CA ILE A 138 5.98 -3.72 -6.43
C ILE A 138 5.32 -3.71 -7.80
N VAL A 139 5.13 -2.53 -8.41
CA VAL A 139 4.55 -2.41 -9.76
C VAL A 139 5.40 -3.19 -10.77
N GLU A 140 6.73 -3.07 -10.71
CA GLU A 140 7.64 -3.83 -11.59
C GLU A 140 7.56 -5.34 -11.35
N GLU A 141 7.49 -5.79 -10.10
CA GLU A 141 7.34 -7.22 -9.76
C GLU A 141 5.99 -7.78 -10.25
N LEU A 142 4.89 -7.07 -10.00
CA LEU A 142 3.56 -7.44 -10.46
C LEU A 142 3.47 -7.41 -11.98
N ALA A 143 4.19 -6.50 -12.62
CA ALA A 143 4.28 -6.44 -14.06
C ALA A 143 4.91 -7.71 -14.66
N MET A 144 5.80 -8.38 -13.94
CA MET A 144 6.32 -9.69 -14.36
C MET A 144 5.27 -10.78 -14.20
N ILE A 145 4.54 -10.76 -13.08
CA ILE A 145 3.56 -11.79 -12.69
C ILE A 145 2.33 -11.76 -13.62
N LEU A 146 1.86 -10.57 -13.97
CA LEU A 146 0.61 -10.38 -14.71
C LEU A 146 0.78 -10.45 -16.24
N VAL A 147 2.00 -10.62 -16.76
CA VAL A 147 2.26 -10.49 -18.21
C VAL A 147 1.38 -11.40 -19.05
N ASP A 148 1.14 -12.62 -18.58
CA ASP A 148 0.33 -13.63 -19.28
C ASP A 148 -1.17 -13.53 -18.96
N THR A 149 -1.58 -12.63 -18.06
CA THR A 149 -2.99 -12.39 -17.76
C THR A 149 -3.71 -11.82 -19.00
N PRO A 150 -4.85 -12.39 -19.40
CA PRO A 150 -5.67 -11.84 -20.47
C PRO A 150 -6.06 -10.39 -20.19
N MET A 151 -5.99 -9.52 -21.21
CA MET A 151 -6.38 -8.11 -21.05
C MET A 151 -7.86 -7.95 -20.64
N THR A 152 -8.69 -8.96 -20.93
CA THR A 152 -10.09 -9.03 -20.48
C THR A 152 -10.25 -8.98 -18.97
N ASP A 153 -9.28 -9.54 -18.26
CA ASP A 153 -9.32 -9.67 -16.81
C ASP A 153 -8.72 -8.42 -16.13
N LEU A 154 -8.24 -7.47 -16.93
CA LEU A 154 -7.55 -6.25 -16.51
C LEU A 154 -8.31 -4.97 -16.89
N PHE A 155 -9.50 -5.09 -17.49
CA PHE A 155 -10.28 -3.92 -17.94
C PHE A 155 -10.70 -3.00 -16.79
N ASP A 156 -10.84 -3.54 -15.58
CA ASP A 156 -11.23 -2.76 -14.40
C ASP A 156 -10.05 -1.97 -13.79
N LEU A 157 -8.82 -2.14 -14.31
CA LEU A 157 -7.70 -1.33 -13.85
C LEU A 157 -7.93 0.15 -14.19
N PRO A 158 -7.60 1.06 -13.27
CA PRO A 158 -7.57 2.48 -13.57
C PRO A 158 -6.80 2.77 -14.86
N SER A 159 -7.33 3.67 -15.70
CA SER A 159 -6.72 3.99 -17.00
C SER A 159 -5.27 4.50 -16.90
N THR A 160 -4.90 5.05 -15.74
CA THR A 160 -3.55 5.47 -15.37
C THR A 160 -2.56 4.31 -15.30
N ILE A 161 -3.02 3.11 -14.93
CA ILE A 161 -2.22 1.88 -14.86
C ILE A 161 -2.34 1.10 -16.16
N PHE A 162 -3.57 0.96 -16.68
CA PHE A 162 -3.87 0.12 -17.83
C PHE A 162 -3.08 0.52 -19.08
N LYS A 163 -2.91 1.83 -19.35
CA LYS A 163 -2.17 2.33 -20.52
C LYS A 163 -0.67 2.02 -20.45
N PRO A 164 0.09 2.40 -19.40
CA PRO A 164 1.49 1.99 -19.28
C PRO A 164 1.68 0.48 -19.29
N TRP A 165 0.78 -0.24 -18.63
CA TRP A 165 0.81 -1.69 -18.53
C TRP A 165 0.65 -2.39 -19.89
N SER A 166 -0.31 -1.97 -20.72
CA SER A 166 -0.55 -2.59 -22.03
C SER A 166 0.64 -2.44 -22.96
N VAL A 167 1.29 -1.26 -22.96
CA VAL A 167 2.51 -0.99 -23.72
C VAL A 167 3.67 -1.85 -23.23
N TYR A 168 3.85 -1.97 -21.91
CA TYR A 168 4.86 -2.85 -21.32
C TYR A 168 4.64 -4.31 -21.72
N ARG A 169 3.40 -4.81 -21.61
CA ARG A 169 3.02 -6.18 -21.94
C ARG A 169 3.30 -6.50 -23.41
N GLU A 170 2.90 -5.62 -24.33
CA GLU A 170 3.15 -5.81 -25.77
C GLU A 170 4.65 -5.93 -26.08
N LYS A 171 5.47 -5.01 -25.54
CA LYS A 171 6.93 -5.07 -25.71
C LYS A 171 7.52 -6.37 -25.18
N ARG A 172 7.10 -6.75 -23.97
CA ARG A 172 7.60 -7.94 -23.31
C ARG A 172 7.21 -9.23 -24.03
N MET A 173 6.01 -9.29 -24.60
CA MET A 173 5.59 -10.41 -25.44
C MET A 173 6.36 -10.48 -26.75
N ALA A 174 6.66 -9.34 -27.37
CA ALA A 174 7.49 -9.28 -28.57
C ALA A 174 8.96 -9.66 -28.32
N GLU A 175 9.45 -9.47 -27.08
CA GLU A 175 10.80 -9.83 -26.65
C GLU A 175 10.94 -11.32 -26.25
N GLN A 176 9.84 -12.05 -26.05
CA GLN A 176 9.92 -13.50 -25.80
C GLN A 176 10.45 -14.20 -27.06
N PRO A 177 11.57 -14.94 -27.00
CA PRO A 177 12.11 -15.62 -28.17
C PRO A 177 11.08 -16.58 -28.76
N SER A 178 10.87 -16.51 -30.06
CA SER A 178 10.00 -17.37 -30.88
C SER A 178 10.38 -18.86 -30.88
N HIS A 179 11.18 -19.34 -29.93
CA HIS A 179 11.70 -20.70 -29.91
C HIS A 179 10.72 -21.77 -29.41
N LEU A 180 9.50 -21.39 -28.98
CA LEU A 180 8.44 -22.36 -28.67
C LEU A 180 7.48 -22.62 -29.84
N VAL A 181 7.61 -21.90 -30.96
CA VAL A 181 6.78 -22.12 -32.17
C VAL A 181 7.56 -22.79 -33.31
N ASP A 182 8.90 -22.75 -33.27
CA ASP A 182 9.78 -23.33 -34.31
C ASP A 182 9.98 -24.86 -34.23
N GLY A 183 9.28 -25.55 -33.33
CA GLY A 183 9.32 -27.01 -33.20
C GLY A 183 8.62 -27.79 -34.33
N MET A 184 7.87 -27.12 -35.21
CA MET A 184 7.12 -27.79 -36.30
C MET A 184 7.53 -27.41 -37.73
N LEU A 185 8.43 -26.44 -37.96
CA LEU A 185 8.82 -26.06 -39.33
C LEU A 185 10.32 -25.71 -39.48
N ALA A 186 11.22 -26.52 -38.92
CA ALA A 186 12.64 -26.40 -39.19
C ALA A 186 13.04 -27.13 -40.49
N ARG A 187 13.05 -26.44 -41.65
CA ARG A 187 13.97 -26.71 -42.78
C ARG A 187 14.21 -25.47 -43.63
N THR A 188 15.24 -24.67 -43.29
CA THR A 188 16.37 -24.27 -44.18
C THR A 188 17.22 -23.17 -43.52
N PRO A 189 18.55 -23.13 -43.75
CA PRO A 189 19.46 -22.25 -43.00
C PRO A 189 19.79 -20.96 -43.74
N GLY A 190 19.83 -19.83 -43.04
CA GLY A 190 20.43 -18.61 -43.57
C GLY A 190 20.26 -17.34 -42.73
N ILE A 191 21.40 -16.88 -42.17
CA ILE A 191 21.82 -15.46 -42.07
C ILE A 191 21.47 -14.66 -40.78
N THR A 192 22.55 -14.51 -40.00
CA THR A 192 23.08 -13.38 -39.20
C THR A 192 22.26 -12.72 -38.07
N SER A 193 22.93 -12.69 -36.92
CA SER A 193 22.57 -12.06 -35.65
C SER A 193 22.36 -10.55 -35.73
N TYR A 194 21.25 -10.08 -35.16
CA TYR A 194 21.03 -8.69 -34.77
C TYR A 194 20.97 -8.60 -33.24
N HIS A 195 21.66 -7.61 -32.67
CA HIS A 195 21.74 -7.39 -31.23
C HIS A 195 21.25 -5.97 -30.93
N PRO A 196 20.08 -5.76 -30.30
CA PRO A 196 19.71 -4.46 -29.78
C PRO A 196 19.96 -4.34 -28.27
N ARG A 197 20.36 -3.13 -27.92
CA ARG A 197 20.90 -2.68 -26.63
C ARG A 197 19.84 -2.66 -25.53
N LYS A 198 20.27 -2.99 -24.31
CA LYS A 198 19.55 -2.81 -23.05
C LYS A 198 19.28 -1.33 -22.77
N SER A 199 18.02 -0.92 -22.64
CA SER A 199 17.51 0.10 -21.70
C SER A 199 16.12 0.60 -22.13
N GLY A 200 15.03 0.11 -21.52
CA GLY A 200 13.67 0.47 -21.95
C GLY A 200 12.61 0.73 -20.87
N LEU A 201 12.84 0.33 -19.61
CA LEU A 201 11.86 0.53 -18.53
C LEU A 201 11.99 1.89 -17.82
N LYS A 202 13.17 2.51 -17.88
CA LYS A 202 13.45 3.76 -17.15
C LYS A 202 12.76 5.02 -17.72
N ALA A 203 12.14 4.93 -18.91
CA ALA A 203 11.65 6.09 -19.65
C ALA A 203 10.13 6.11 -19.90
N MET A 204 9.39 5.03 -19.62
CA MET A 204 7.96 4.94 -19.99
C MET A 204 6.99 5.29 -18.86
N LEU A 205 7.45 5.30 -17.60
CA LEU A 205 6.62 5.67 -16.46
C LEU A 205 6.72 7.15 -16.07
N TYR A 206 7.49 7.96 -16.80
CA TYR A 206 7.64 9.38 -16.52
C TYR A 206 7.46 10.23 -17.79
N GLN A 207 6.21 10.64 -18.04
CA GLN A 207 5.90 12.00 -18.47
C GLN A 207 4.60 12.47 -17.79
N GLY A 208 4.78 13.32 -16.79
CA GLY A 208 3.77 14.12 -16.11
C GLY A 208 4.51 15.20 -15.31
N PRO A 209 3.96 16.42 -15.20
CA PRO A 209 4.70 17.66 -14.88
C PRO A 209 5.37 17.66 -13.51
#